data_AF-L8JN45-F1
#
_entry.id   AF-L8JN45-F1
#
_cell.length_a   1.000
_cell.length_b   1.000
_cell.length_c   1.000
_cell.angle_alpha   90.00
_cell.angle_beta   90.00
_cell.angle_gamma   90.00
#
_symmetry.space_group_name_H-M   'P 1'
#
loop_
_entity.id
_entity.type
_entity.pdbx_description
1 polymer ?
#
loop_
_entity_poly.entity_id
_entity_poly.type
_entity_poly.pdbx_seq_one_letter_code
_entity_poly.pdbx_strand_id
1 'polypeptide(L)'
;MDIKSLDNDLTSLIEKKRELSEIDYSSEDYDVMEEELHDLEDDFLEKYGDYLEDAFHEVHDEFCPDTDVLLPIAYLPGEVIPADGGYDVDFKQGVYVEVDDYPGKETKLVLLPKPTRIILQIDPQNKEVVWTAK
;
A
#
# COMPACT_ATOMS: atom_id res chain seq x y z
N MET A 1 12.06 15.60 -2.43
CA MET A 1 12.10 14.13 -2.31
C MET A 1 12.44 13.53 -3.67
N ASP A 2 13.10 12.37 -3.71
CA ASP A 2 13.35 11.67 -4.98
C ASP A 2 12.22 10.65 -5.24
N ILE A 3 11.29 11.00 -6.12
CA ILE A 3 10.12 10.17 -6.45
C ILE A 3 10.54 8.86 -7.13
N LYS A 4 11.67 8.84 -7.84
CA LYS A 4 12.16 7.60 -8.45
C LYS A 4 12.70 6.65 -7.40
N SER A 5 13.40 7.18 -6.39
CA SER A 5 13.86 6.36 -5.26
C SER A 5 12.69 5.82 -4.46
N LEU A 6 11.68 6.66 -4.16
CA LEU A 6 10.43 6.20 -3.54
C LEU A 6 9.80 5.03 -4.31
N ASP A 7 9.65 5.18 -5.62
CA ASP A 7 8.98 4.18 -6.46
C ASP A 7 9.77 2.85 -6.53
N ASN A 8 11.10 2.94 -6.59
CA ASN A 8 11.98 1.78 -6.60
C ASN A 8 11.96 1.07 -5.25
N ASP A 9 12.08 1.80 -4.15
CA ASP A 9 12.12 1.22 -2.80
C ASP A 9 10.77 0.59 -2.46
N LEU A 10 9.65 1.25 -2.82
CA LEU A 10 8.31 0.69 -2.69
C LEU A 10 8.13 -0.58 -3.55
N THR A 11 8.70 -0.60 -4.76
CA THR A 11 8.70 -1.80 -5.61
C THR A 11 9.41 -2.97 -4.91
N SER A 12 10.61 -2.73 -4.38
CA SER A 12 11.38 -3.77 -3.68
C SER A 12 10.63 -4.30 -2.46
N LEU A 13 9.94 -3.43 -1.72
CA LEU A 13 9.19 -3.82 -0.54
C LEU A 13 7.98 -4.69 -0.90
N ILE A 14 7.22 -4.33 -1.93
CA ILE A 14 6.12 -5.16 -2.43
C ILE A 14 6.62 -6.51 -2.97
N GLU A 15 7.74 -6.54 -3.69
CA GLU A 15 8.32 -7.78 -4.19
C GLU A 15 8.75 -8.69 -3.04
N LYS A 16 9.34 -8.14 -1.98
CA LYS A 16 9.70 -8.89 -0.77
C LYS A 16 8.48 -9.44 -0.03
N LYS A 17 7.41 -8.65 0.13
CA LYS A 17 6.13 -9.14 0.72
C LYS A 17 5.55 -10.30 -0.08
N ARG A 18 5.58 -10.19 -1.41
CA ARG A 18 5.12 -11.26 -2.30
C ARG A 18 5.98 -12.52 -2.14
N GLU A 19 7.31 -12.39 -2.12
CA GLU A 19 8.19 -13.55 -1.91
C GLU A 19 7.94 -14.21 -0.55
N LEU A 20 7.76 -13.43 0.52
CA LEU A 20 7.42 -13.95 1.84
C LEU A 20 6.08 -14.70 1.85
N SER A 21 5.09 -14.24 1.08
CA SER A 21 3.77 -14.89 0.96
C SER A 21 3.81 -16.27 0.30
N GLU A 22 4.86 -16.58 -0.47
CA GLU A 22 5.05 -17.87 -1.12
C GLU A 22 5.73 -18.91 -0.22
N ILE A 23 6.28 -18.48 0.92
CA ILE A 23 7.00 -19.34 1.87
C ILE A 23 6.06 -19.83 2.96
N ASP A 24 6.23 -21.11 3.32
CA ASP A 24 5.47 -21.69 4.42
C ASP A 24 5.94 -21.10 5.76
N TYR A 25 4.99 -20.64 6.59
CA TYR A 25 5.24 -20.05 7.90
C TYR A 25 6.08 -20.94 8.84
N SER A 26 6.08 -22.26 8.62
CA SER A 26 6.88 -23.21 9.43
C SER A 26 8.33 -23.35 8.97
N SER A 27 8.73 -22.68 7.89
CA SER A 27 10.11 -22.68 7.39
C SER A 27 11.02 -21.81 8.27
N GLU A 28 12.24 -22.28 8.55
CA GLU A 28 13.28 -21.45 9.20
C GLU A 28 13.63 -20.21 8.36
N ASP A 29 13.45 -20.29 7.03
CA ASP A 29 13.67 -19.16 6.12
C ASP A 29 12.59 -18.06 6.26
N TYR A 30 11.42 -18.39 6.81
CA TYR A 30 10.33 -17.43 7.01
C TYR A 30 10.75 -16.35 8.02
N ASP A 31 11.27 -16.76 9.17
CA ASP A 31 11.69 -15.85 10.25
C ASP A 31 12.76 -14.86 9.74
N VAL A 32 13.75 -15.36 8.98
CA VAL A 32 14.82 -14.52 8.41
C VAL A 32 14.25 -13.51 7.41
N MET A 33 13.35 -13.95 6.54
CA MET A 33 12.75 -13.06 5.55
C MET A 33 11.77 -12.06 6.15
N GLU A 34 11.10 -12.41 7.26
CA GLU A 34 10.27 -11.49 8.02
C GLU A 34 11.13 -10.40 8.67
N GLU A 35 12.24 -10.75 9.32
CA GLU A 35 13.18 -9.76 9.89
C GLU A 35 13.73 -8.82 8.80
N GLU A 36 14.13 -9.35 7.65
CA GLU A 36 14.59 -8.53 6.51
C GLU A 36 13.48 -7.62 5.97
N LEU A 37 12.21 -8.07 5.99
CA LEU A 37 11.09 -7.24 5.57
C LEU A 37 10.82 -6.11 6.56
N HIS A 38 10.87 -6.38 7.87
CA HIS A 38 10.73 -5.36 8.90
C HIS A 38 11.83 -4.30 8.81
N ASP A 39 13.09 -4.72 8.62
CA ASP A 39 14.20 -3.79 8.40
C ASP A 39 13.96 -2.89 7.17
N LEU A 40 13.42 -3.44 6.08
CA LEU A 40 13.07 -2.67 4.88
C LEU A 40 11.89 -1.72 5.11
N GLU A 41 10.87 -2.14 5.86
CA GLU A 41 9.71 -1.32 6.22
C GLU A 41 10.13 -0.13 7.10
N ASP A 42 11.01 -0.34 8.08
CA ASP A 42 11.58 0.71 8.92
C ASP A 42 12.41 1.71 8.11
N ASP A 43 13.32 1.20 7.27
CA ASP A 43 14.15 2.02 6.36
C ASP A 43 13.30 2.85 5.39
N PHE A 44 12.17 2.30 4.94
CA PHE A 44 11.24 2.96 4.03
C PHE A 44 10.47 4.07 4.75
N LEU A 45 9.98 3.80 5.97
CA LEU A 45 9.30 4.80 6.80
C LEU A 45 10.24 5.94 7.20
N GLU A 46 11.50 5.65 7.57
CA GLU A 46 12.47 6.71 7.90
C GLU A 46 12.72 7.65 6.72
N LYS A 47 12.73 7.13 5.49
CA LYS A 47 13.04 7.91 4.28
C LYS A 47 11.82 8.64 3.70
N TYR A 48 10.64 8.02 3.77
CA TYR A 48 9.46 8.46 3.00
C TYR A 48 8.19 8.57 3.84
N GLY A 49 8.22 8.18 5.11
CA GLY A 49 7.08 8.14 6.03
C GLY A 49 6.33 9.46 6.05
N ASP A 50 6.99 10.56 6.45
CA ASP A 50 6.39 11.89 6.53
C ASP A 50 5.64 12.30 5.25
N TYR A 51 6.24 12.08 4.07
CA TYR A 51 5.62 12.46 2.80
C TYR A 51 4.41 11.61 2.45
N LEU A 52 4.44 10.31 2.75
CA LEU A 52 3.31 9.42 2.51
C LEU A 52 2.22 9.61 3.55
N GLU A 53 2.56 9.92 4.79
CA GLU A 53 1.61 10.29 5.84
C GLU A 53 0.83 11.55 5.43
N ASP A 54 1.53 12.59 4.96
CA ASP A 54 0.88 13.79 4.41
C ASP A 54 -0.08 13.43 3.26
N ALA A 55 0.33 12.55 2.35
CA ALA A 55 -0.51 12.08 1.25
C ALA A 55 -1.75 11.31 1.73
N PHE A 56 -1.62 10.45 2.74
CA PHE A 56 -2.75 9.73 3.32
C PHE A 56 -3.68 10.64 4.10
N HIS A 57 -3.16 11.66 4.80
CA HIS A 57 -3.98 12.69 5.42
C HIS A 57 -4.80 13.45 4.38
N GLU A 58 -4.21 13.88 3.27
CA GLU A 58 -4.94 14.53 2.17
C GLU A 58 -6.07 13.64 1.62
N VAL A 59 -5.80 12.34 1.42
CA VAL A 59 -6.80 11.38 0.93
C VAL A 59 -7.90 11.14 1.96
N HIS A 60 -7.55 10.97 3.24
CA HIS A 60 -8.54 10.74 4.29
C HIS A 60 -9.43 11.95 4.50
N ASP A 61 -8.87 13.17 4.55
CA ASP A 61 -9.65 14.39 4.72
C ASP A 61 -10.67 14.61 3.59
N GLU A 62 -10.34 14.20 2.36
CA GLU A 62 -11.22 14.36 1.19
C GLU A 62 -12.29 13.25 1.10
N PHE A 63 -11.92 11.99 1.34
CA PHE A 63 -12.79 10.84 1.01
C PHE A 63 -13.37 10.12 2.23
N CYS A 64 -12.61 10.01 3.33
CA CYS A 64 -12.98 9.20 4.49
C CYS A 64 -12.52 9.84 5.81
N PRO A 65 -13.01 11.05 6.15
CA PRO A 65 -12.49 11.85 7.26
C PRO A 65 -12.78 11.24 8.64
N ASP A 66 -13.77 10.35 8.71
CA ASP A 66 -14.13 9.61 9.93
C ASP A 66 -13.26 8.36 10.16
N THR A 67 -12.40 7.98 9.20
CA THR A 67 -11.47 6.85 9.34
C THR A 67 -10.07 7.33 9.75
N ASP A 68 -9.51 6.73 10.79
CA ASP A 68 -8.14 7.03 11.25
C ASP A 68 -7.09 6.74 10.15
N VAL A 69 -6.11 7.64 10.02
CA VAL A 69 -4.94 7.44 9.16
C VAL A 69 -3.96 6.49 9.85
N LEU A 70 -3.55 5.43 9.14
CA LEU A 70 -2.54 4.48 9.61
C LEU A 70 -1.15 4.84 9.06
N LEU A 71 -0.12 4.12 9.52
CA LEU A 71 1.21 4.23 8.94
C LEU A 71 1.19 3.84 7.44
N PRO A 72 2.00 4.47 6.58
CA PRO A 72 2.00 4.20 5.14
C PRO A 72 2.18 2.72 4.77
N ILE A 73 3.00 1.99 5.52
CA ILE A 73 3.24 0.56 5.30
C ILE A 73 2.01 -0.32 5.53
N ALA A 74 1.02 0.13 6.31
CA ALA A 74 -0.23 -0.59 6.55
C ALA A 74 -1.09 -0.70 5.28
N TYR A 75 -0.94 0.24 4.35
CA TYR A 75 -1.68 0.26 3.08
C TYR A 75 -1.03 -0.58 1.98
N LEU A 76 0.10 -1.23 2.27
CA LEU A 76 0.77 -2.11 1.33
C LEU A 76 0.02 -3.45 1.21
N PRO A 77 -0.27 -3.91 -0.01
CA PRO A 77 -0.95 -5.18 -0.19
C PRO A 77 -0.04 -6.35 0.18
N GLY A 78 -0.63 -7.45 0.64
CA GLY A 78 0.09 -8.72 0.83
C GLY A 78 0.29 -9.47 -0.50
N GLU A 79 -0.61 -9.27 -1.46
CA GLU A 79 -0.54 -9.88 -2.79
C GLU A 79 -0.75 -8.84 -3.88
N VAL A 80 0.00 -8.95 -4.97
CA VAL A 80 -0.11 -8.09 -6.15
C VAL A 80 -0.26 -8.88 -7.44
N ILE A 81 -1.02 -8.32 -8.37
CA ILE A 81 -1.24 -8.84 -9.72
C ILE A 81 -0.41 -7.98 -10.69
N PRO A 82 0.49 -8.57 -11.50
CA PRO A 82 1.19 -7.83 -12.54
C PRO A 82 0.21 -7.22 -13.54
N ALA A 83 0.38 -5.93 -13.84
CA ALA A 83 -0.44 -5.19 -14.80
C ALA A 83 0.47 -4.45 -15.81
N ASP A 84 -0.13 -3.93 -16.89
CA ASP A 84 0.64 -3.19 -17.89
C ASP A 84 1.27 -1.94 -17.26
N GLY A 85 2.60 -1.91 -17.22
CA GLY A 85 3.39 -0.83 -16.64
C GLY A 85 3.47 -0.79 -15.10
N GLY A 86 2.94 -1.77 -14.36
CA GLY A 86 2.97 -1.74 -12.90
C GLY A 86 2.29 -2.93 -12.20
N TYR A 87 1.64 -2.65 -11.07
CA TYR A 87 0.92 -3.64 -10.27
C TYR A 87 -0.53 -3.24 -10.08
N ASP A 88 -1.35 -4.24 -9.81
CA ASP A 88 -2.76 -4.16 -9.45
C ASP A 88 -3.04 -5.10 -8.27
N VAL A 89 -4.23 -5.05 -7.68
CA VAL A 89 -4.61 -5.85 -6.51
C VAL A 89 -6.06 -6.32 -6.58
N ASP A 90 -6.35 -7.41 -5.89
CA ASP A 90 -7.72 -7.86 -5.62
C ASP A 90 -8.37 -7.02 -4.51
N PHE A 91 -9.70 -6.91 -4.53
CA PHE A 91 -10.51 -6.17 -3.55
C PHE A 91 -10.34 -6.65 -2.10
N LYS A 92 -9.74 -7.82 -1.88
CA LYS A 92 -9.38 -8.29 -0.53
C LYS A 92 -8.23 -7.50 0.09
N GLN A 93 -7.35 -6.92 -0.72
CA GLN A 93 -6.16 -6.20 -0.26
C GLN A 93 -6.49 -4.78 0.19
N GLY A 94 -5.68 -4.22 1.09
CA GLY A 94 -5.79 -2.84 1.55
C GLY A 94 -6.48 -2.63 2.88
N VAL A 95 -6.46 -1.38 3.31
CA VAL A 95 -7.05 -0.91 4.57
C VAL A 95 -8.49 -0.51 4.34
N TYR A 96 -9.41 -1.03 5.16
CA TYR A 96 -10.81 -0.63 5.12
C TYR A 96 -10.97 0.84 5.53
N VAL A 97 -11.73 1.58 4.73
CA VAL A 97 -12.10 2.97 4.99
C VAL A 97 -13.60 3.15 4.76
N GLU A 98 -14.22 4.06 5.51
CA GLU A 98 -15.62 4.45 5.30
C GLU A 98 -15.65 5.73 4.46
N VAL A 99 -16.00 5.61 3.18
CA VAL A 99 -16.07 6.76 2.25
C VAL A 99 -17.45 7.40 2.26
N ASP A 100 -17.49 8.72 2.45
CA ASP A 100 -18.73 9.49 2.59
C ASP A 100 -19.66 9.37 1.37
N ASP A 101 -19.09 9.36 0.17
CA ASP A 101 -19.83 9.24 -1.09
C ASP A 101 -20.36 7.82 -1.36
N TYR A 102 -19.88 6.83 -0.59
CA TYR A 102 -20.24 5.42 -0.74
C TYR A 102 -20.66 4.78 0.59
N PRO A 103 -21.69 5.34 1.27
CA PRO A 103 -22.06 4.90 2.61
C PRO A 103 -22.48 3.42 2.63
N GLY A 104 -21.93 2.67 3.58
CA GLY A 104 -22.19 1.24 3.75
C GLY A 104 -21.50 0.32 2.72
N LYS A 105 -20.62 0.84 1.85
CA LYS A 105 -19.72 0.01 1.05
C LYS A 105 -18.43 -0.31 1.79
N GLU A 106 -17.90 -1.50 1.57
CA GLU A 106 -16.63 -1.96 2.13
C GLU A 106 -15.41 -1.39 1.37
N THR A 107 -15.29 -0.07 1.28
CA THR A 107 -14.21 0.56 0.50
C THR A 107 -12.83 0.37 1.13
N LYS A 108 -11.77 0.36 0.31
CA LYS A 108 -10.39 0.16 0.78
C LYS A 108 -9.37 1.07 0.11
N LEU A 109 -8.33 1.47 0.85
CA LEU A 109 -7.16 2.17 0.31
C LEU A 109 -5.96 1.22 0.19
N VAL A 110 -5.20 1.37 -0.90
CA VAL A 110 -3.97 0.61 -1.17
C VAL A 110 -2.88 1.53 -1.75
N LEU A 111 -1.65 1.37 -1.29
CA LEU A 111 -0.45 2.01 -1.86
C LEU A 111 0.22 1.06 -2.88
N LEU A 112 0.41 1.54 -4.12
CA LEU A 112 1.09 0.77 -5.18
C LEU A 112 2.18 1.58 -5.87
N PRO A 113 3.32 0.96 -6.27
CA PRO A 113 4.36 1.56 -7.07
C PRO A 113 4.05 1.48 -8.57
N LYS A 114 4.93 2.10 -9.37
CA LYS A 114 4.92 2.12 -10.84
C LYS A 114 3.63 2.69 -11.43
N PRO A 115 3.37 4.01 -11.29
CA PRO A 115 4.02 4.95 -10.38
C PRO A 115 3.44 4.85 -8.96
N THR A 116 4.15 5.39 -7.98
CA THR A 116 3.71 5.46 -6.58
C THR A 116 2.40 6.23 -6.46
N ARG A 117 1.34 5.54 -6.04
CA ARG A 117 -0.03 6.04 -6.05
C ARG A 117 -0.89 5.37 -4.98
N ILE A 118 -1.90 6.09 -4.51
CA ILE A 118 -2.93 5.56 -3.61
C ILE A 118 -4.16 5.25 -4.45
N ILE A 119 -4.68 4.04 -4.29
CA ILE A 119 -5.88 3.55 -4.99
C ILE A 119 -7.00 3.38 -3.97
N LEU A 120 -8.14 4.01 -4.26
CA LEU A 120 -9.41 3.72 -3.61
C LEU A 120 -10.12 2.60 -4.36
N GLN A 121 -10.36 1.49 -3.69
CA GLN A 121 -11.17 0.39 -4.17
C GLN A 121 -12.60 0.56 -3.67
N ILE A 122 -13.53 0.82 -4.59
CA ILE A 122 -14.94 1.11 -4.27
C ILE A 122 -15.75 -0.19 -4.15
N ASP A 123 -15.47 -1.13 -5.06
CA ASP A 123 -16.02 -2.49 -5.10
C ASP A 123 -15.09 -3.38 -5.97
N PRO A 124 -15.38 -4.69 -6.14
CA PRO A 124 -14.51 -5.58 -6.92
C PRO A 124 -14.27 -5.20 -8.38
N GLN A 125 -15.06 -4.27 -8.94
CA GLN A 125 -14.98 -3.86 -10.35
C GLN A 125 -14.52 -2.40 -10.50
N ASN A 126 -14.71 -1.58 -9.48
CA ASN A 126 -14.48 -0.13 -9.54
C ASN A 126 -13.36 0.28 -8.57
N LYS A 127 -12.36 0.95 -9.12
CA LYS A 127 -11.25 1.54 -8.38
C LYS A 127 -10.83 2.87 -9.00
N GLU A 128 -10.29 3.75 -8.18
CA GLU A 128 -9.87 5.08 -8.57
C GLU A 128 -8.47 5.39 -8.02
N VAL A 129 -7.64 6.04 -8.82
CA VAL A 129 -6.38 6.60 -8.35
C VAL A 129 -6.69 7.94 -7.71
N VAL A 130 -6.66 8.00 -6.38
CA VAL A 130 -7.02 9.20 -5.60
C VAL A 130 -5.82 10.09 -5.31
N TRP A 131 -4.60 9.56 -5.42
CA TRP A 131 -3.37 10.32 -5.28
C TRP A 131 -2.23 9.70 -6.08
N THR A 132 -1.29 10.50 -6.56
CA THR A 132 -0.07 10.04 -7.24
C THR A 132 1.10 10.93 -6.85
N ALA A 133 2.24 10.33 -6.53
CA ALA A 133 3.45 11.03 -6.16
C ALA A 133 3.95 11.95 -7.29
N LYS A 134 4.41 13.17 -6.96
CA LYS A 134 4.81 14.20 -7.93
C LYS A 134 6.13 14.87 -7.56
#